data_AF-A0A356NIU6-F1
#
_entry.id   AF-A0A356NIU6-F1
#
_cell.length_a   1.000
_cell.length_b   1.000
_cell.length_c   1.000
_cell.angle_alpha   90.00
_cell.angle_beta   90.00
_cell.angle_gamma   90.00
#
_symmetry.space_group_name_H-M   'P 1'
#
loop_
_entity.id
_entity.type
_entity.pdbx_description
1 polymer ?
#
loop_
_entity_poly.entity_id
_entity_poly.type
_entity_poly.pdbx_seq_one_letter_code
_entity_poly.pdbx_strand_id
1 'polypeptide(L)'
;MEMLINILVGLALLGLLVWLAWKIVKAAMNRSDEPAALGLKWLITLVLVGFWVFALRGLLSSGPGVVIMVPISVLIGFILGILWTPTLAKTLVSPLTSMFDGGNIEAEPVPFYAIAEAKRKRGLYDASIAEVRKQLAKFPRDMQGHLMLAELFAEDQGDVDGAVECLEQFYAEHELGAVNGAFVLNRLADLQLKFKKNPQQARAYVQRIHSDFQDTDQADKALQRIAHLQDEDFLVTRQDKKKFEVKKSNLKLGLMDHSEMVQAPVNDLDGKAHELVMHLEQHPNDTDAREQLAWIYAKHYGKIDWAIEQLKELAHMEHQSVSQIARWYHQMADIHCRFSGSSEAAKFALEEFIQRFPQSGHSERARTRLKRLKLESKTSKKSQSDETGSFPSKMD
;
A
#
# COMPACT_ATOMS: atom_id res chain seq x y z
N MET A 1 10.09 -26.80 65.65
CA MET A 1 9.38 -26.21 64.50
C MET A 1 10.34 -25.41 63.62
N GLU A 2 11.06 -24.42 64.15
CA GLU A 2 12.03 -23.62 63.35
C GLU A 2 13.14 -24.45 62.68
N MET A 3 13.68 -25.46 63.37
CA MET A 3 14.72 -26.33 62.80
C MET A 3 14.23 -27.14 61.58
N LEU A 4 12.98 -27.61 61.61
CA LEU A 4 12.35 -28.35 60.51
C LEU A 4 12.03 -27.44 59.32
N ILE A 5 11.59 -26.20 59.59
CA ILE A 5 11.33 -25.19 58.57
C ILE A 5 12.64 -24.80 57.87
N ASN A 6 13.73 -24.60 58.62
CA ASN A 6 15.04 -24.27 58.05
C ASN A 6 15.61 -25.41 57.18
N ILE A 7 15.40 -26.67 57.59
CA ILE A 7 15.79 -27.84 56.78
C ILE A 7 14.96 -27.94 55.50
N LEU A 8 13.65 -27.72 55.58
CA LEU A 8 12.75 -27.72 54.42
C LEU A 8 13.07 -26.59 53.43
N VAL A 9 13.32 -25.38 53.93
CA VAL A 9 13.73 -24.23 53.10
C VAL A 9 15.09 -24.50 52.45
N GLY A 10 16.03 -25.09 53.19
CA GLY A 10 17.34 -25.48 52.66
C GLY A 10 17.23 -26.51 51.52
N LEU A 11 16.38 -27.53 51.69
CA LEU A 11 16.12 -28.54 50.66
C LEU A 11 15.42 -27.95 49.43
N ALA A 12 14.46 -27.03 49.62
CA ALA A 12 13.78 -26.34 48.53
C ALA A 12 14.75 -25.46 47.72
N LEU A 13 15.64 -24.72 48.39
CA LEU A 13 16.67 -23.91 47.74
C LEU A 13 17.68 -24.78 46.98
N LEU A 14 18.11 -25.91 47.54
CA LEU A 14 18.96 -26.86 46.85
C LEU A 14 18.29 -27.45 45.61
N GLY A 15 17.02 -27.84 45.71
CA GLY A 15 16.23 -28.32 44.58
C GLY A 15 16.08 -27.29 43.47
N LEU A 16 15.85 -26.02 43.84
CA LEU A 16 15.76 -24.91 42.89
C LEU A 16 17.08 -24.63 42.18
N LEU A 17 18.21 -24.69 42.90
CA LEU A 17 19.55 -24.53 42.33
C LEU A 17 19.92 -25.68 41.38
N VAL A 18 19.60 -26.93 41.74
CA VAL A 18 19.81 -28.10 40.88
C VAL A 18 18.95 -28.02 39.62
N TRP A 19 17.69 -27.61 39.75
CA TRP A 19 16.79 -27.42 38.61
C TRP A 19 17.26 -26.30 37.66
N LEU A 20 17.70 -25.16 38.21
CA LEU A 20 18.27 -24.07 37.42
C LEU A 20 19.55 -24.52 36.70
N ALA A 21 20.45 -25.22 37.39
CA ALA A 21 21.67 -25.77 36.80
C ALA A 21 21.36 -26.73 35.64
N TRP A 22 20.39 -27.63 35.82
CA TRP A 22 19.96 -28.56 34.77
C TRP A 22 19.36 -27.84 33.56
N LYS A 23 18.50 -26.84 33.79
CA LYS A 23 17.87 -26.05 32.72
C LYS A 23 18.91 -25.29 31.90
N ILE A 24 19.94 -24.74 32.54
CA ILE A 24 21.04 -24.03 31.87
C ILE A 24 21.88 -25.00 31.03
N VAL A 25 22.24 -26.17 31.58
CA VAL A 25 22.98 -27.21 30.83
C VAL A 25 22.18 -27.71 29.63
N LYS A 26 20.88 -27.96 29.80
CA LYS A 26 20.00 -28.40 28.71
C LYS A 26 19.84 -27.34 27.61
N ALA A 27 19.71 -26.06 27.99
CA ALA A 27 19.65 -24.96 27.03
C ALA A 27 20.96 -24.81 26.23
N ALA A 28 22.09 -25.10 26.86
CA ALA A 28 23.41 -25.05 26.24
C ALA A 28 23.75 -26.26 25.36
N MET A 29 23.14 -27.44 25.59
CA MET A 29 23.28 -28.57 24.66
C MET A 29 22.47 -28.38 23.39
N ASN A 30 21.35 -27.64 23.47
CA ASN A 30 20.45 -27.43 22.34
C ASN A 30 20.82 -26.22 21.47
N ARG A 31 21.67 -25.31 21.96
CA ARG A 31 22.26 -24.21 21.19
C ARG A 31 23.74 -24.49 21.05
N SER A 32 24.29 -24.38 19.85
CA SER A 32 25.72 -24.56 19.52
C SER A 32 26.63 -23.47 20.12
N ASP A 33 26.42 -23.10 21.38
CA ASP A 33 27.26 -22.20 22.16
C ASP A 33 28.32 -23.03 22.90
N GLU A 34 29.58 -22.59 22.81
CA GLU A 34 30.79 -23.31 23.22
C GLU A 34 30.65 -24.07 24.57
N PRO A 35 30.51 -25.41 24.57
CA PRO A 35 30.33 -26.19 25.80
C PRO A 35 31.53 -26.06 26.75
N ALA A 36 32.70 -25.74 26.22
CA ALA A 36 33.93 -25.48 26.98
C ALA A 36 33.82 -24.25 27.88
N ALA A 37 33.19 -23.16 27.42
CA ALA A 37 33.07 -21.93 28.19
C ALA A 37 32.16 -22.09 29.42
N LEU A 38 31.11 -22.92 29.31
CA LEU A 38 30.23 -23.26 30.43
C LEU A 38 30.90 -24.23 31.41
N GLY A 39 31.65 -25.22 30.91
CA GLY A 39 32.46 -26.09 31.75
C GLY A 39 33.49 -25.31 32.59
N LEU A 40 34.15 -24.32 31.98
CA LEU A 40 35.10 -23.44 32.66
C LEU A 40 34.42 -22.59 33.75
N LYS A 41 33.22 -22.04 33.48
CA LYS A 41 32.45 -21.26 34.48
C LYS A 41 32.06 -22.11 35.70
N TRP A 42 31.65 -23.36 35.49
CA TRP A 42 31.35 -24.30 36.58
C TRP A 42 32.61 -24.67 37.36
N LEU A 43 33.74 -24.89 36.68
CA LEU A 43 35.02 -25.16 37.33
C LEU A 43 35.48 -23.98 38.20
N ILE A 44 35.41 -22.75 37.68
CA ILE A 44 35.72 -21.53 38.45
C ILE A 44 34.78 -21.39 39.66
N THR A 45 33.49 -21.65 39.47
CA THR A 45 32.50 -21.59 40.55
C THR A 45 32.80 -22.63 41.63
N LEU A 46 33.13 -23.86 41.26
CA LEU A 46 33.46 -24.93 42.18
C LEU A 46 34.75 -24.62 42.95
N VAL A 47 35.77 -24.07 42.29
CA VAL A 47 37.03 -23.64 42.93
C VAL A 47 36.77 -22.51 43.92
N LEU A 48 36.00 -21.47 43.55
CA LEU A 48 35.70 -20.33 44.42
C LEU A 48 34.85 -20.74 45.63
N VAL A 49 33.82 -21.57 45.42
CA VAL A 49 32.97 -22.08 46.51
C VAL A 49 33.73 -23.06 47.39
N GLY A 50 34.56 -23.93 46.81
CA GLY A 50 35.43 -24.84 47.55
C GLY A 50 36.44 -24.10 48.42
N PHE A 51 37.08 -23.05 47.87
CA PHE A 51 37.94 -22.15 48.62
C PHE A 51 37.19 -21.43 49.74
N TRP A 52 35.98 -20.95 49.47
CA TRP A 52 35.13 -20.31 50.48
C TRP A 52 34.77 -21.25 51.62
N VAL A 53 34.36 -22.50 51.33
CA VAL A 53 34.03 -23.51 52.35
C VAL A 53 35.27 -23.94 53.14
N PHE A 54 36.41 -24.11 52.48
CA PHE A 54 37.69 -24.43 53.14
C PHE A 54 38.12 -23.32 54.09
N ALA A 55 38.09 -22.07 53.62
CA ALA A 55 38.37 -20.90 54.45
C ALA A 55 37.36 -20.80 55.61
N LEU A 56 36.08 -21.10 55.38
CA LEU A 56 35.02 -21.07 56.41
C LEU A 56 35.29 -22.09 57.51
N ARG A 57 35.70 -23.30 57.13
CA ARG A 57 36.03 -24.36 58.09
C ARG A 57 37.28 -24.04 58.91
N GLY A 58 38.32 -23.47 58.29
CA GLY A 58 39.57 -23.11 58.98
C GLY A 58 39.45 -21.90 59.90
N LEU A 59 38.52 -20.98 59.61
CA LEU A 59 38.38 -19.73 60.36
C LEU A 59 37.29 -19.77 61.44
N LEU A 60 36.30 -20.67 61.36
CA LEU A 60 35.33 -20.89 62.43
C LEU A 60 35.93 -21.54 63.69
N SER A 61 37.11 -22.18 63.60
CA SER A 61 37.82 -22.73 64.76
C SER A 61 38.56 -21.68 65.60
N SER A 62 38.59 -20.42 65.16
CA SER A 62 39.23 -19.29 65.83
C SER A 62 38.24 -18.13 65.97
N GLY A 63 37.89 -17.77 67.21
CA GLY A 63 36.79 -16.84 67.54
C GLY A 63 36.67 -15.53 66.72
N PRO A 64 37.76 -14.83 66.35
CA PRO A 64 37.65 -13.59 65.56
C PRO A 64 37.49 -13.78 64.04
N GLY A 65 37.46 -15.03 63.54
CA GLY A 65 37.47 -15.33 62.10
C GLY A 65 36.28 -14.77 61.32
N VAL A 66 35.11 -14.66 61.95
CA VAL A 66 33.87 -14.25 61.26
C VAL A 66 33.99 -12.85 60.62
N VAL A 67 34.74 -11.93 61.22
CA VAL A 67 34.91 -10.55 60.72
C VAL A 67 35.72 -10.51 59.42
N ILE A 68 36.70 -11.41 59.27
CA ILE A 68 37.55 -11.49 58.06
C ILE A 68 36.79 -12.19 56.91
N MET A 69 35.79 -13.02 57.21
CA MET A 69 35.04 -13.78 56.20
C MET A 69 33.96 -12.99 55.48
N VAL A 70 33.41 -11.96 56.11
CA VAL A 70 32.41 -11.09 55.48
C VAL A 70 32.92 -10.46 54.18
N PRO A 71 34.08 -9.77 54.13
CA PRO A 71 34.57 -9.16 52.89
C PRO A 71 34.93 -10.20 51.82
N ILE A 72 35.47 -11.35 52.21
CA ILE A 72 35.79 -12.45 51.27
C ILE A 72 34.50 -13.01 50.63
N SER A 73 33.44 -13.17 51.43
CA SER A 73 32.14 -13.64 50.95
C SER A 73 31.51 -12.66 49.96
N VAL A 74 31.61 -11.35 50.24
CA VAL A 74 31.13 -10.29 49.34
C VAL A 74 31.91 -10.30 48.03
N LEU A 75 33.25 -10.43 48.09
CA LEU A 75 34.09 -10.46 46.90
C LEU A 75 33.79 -11.67 46.00
N ILE A 76 33.66 -12.86 46.60
CA ILE A 76 33.32 -14.09 45.86
C ILE A 76 31.90 -13.97 45.27
N GLY A 77 30.94 -13.46 46.04
CA GLY A 77 29.57 -13.21 45.57
C GLY A 77 29.53 -12.24 44.40
N PHE A 78 30.35 -11.18 44.43
CA PHE A 78 30.47 -10.21 43.34
C PHE A 78 31.06 -10.83 42.07
N ILE A 79 32.13 -11.62 42.19
CA ILE A 79 32.77 -12.33 41.06
C ILE A 79 31.77 -13.31 40.43
N LEU A 80 31.07 -14.11 41.25
CA LEU A 80 30.05 -15.04 40.76
C LEU A 80 28.88 -14.31 40.11
N GLY A 81 28.47 -13.16 40.67
CA GLY A 81 27.46 -12.28 40.10
C GLY A 81 27.84 -11.85 38.68
N ILE A 82 29.02 -11.28 38.47
CA ILE A 82 29.50 -10.86 37.14
C ILE A 82 29.60 -12.05 36.18
N LEU A 83 30.15 -13.19 36.64
CA LEU A 83 30.37 -14.38 35.81
C LEU A 83 29.06 -14.96 35.25
N TRP A 84 28.01 -14.99 36.08
CA TRP A 84 26.73 -15.60 35.73
C TRP A 84 25.70 -14.59 35.17
N THR A 85 25.89 -13.29 35.36
CA THR A 85 25.01 -12.22 34.83
C THR A 85 24.64 -12.40 33.35
N PRO A 86 25.59 -12.56 32.41
CA PRO A 86 25.23 -12.69 30.99
C PRO A 86 24.45 -13.99 30.69
N THR A 87 24.73 -15.07 31.40
CA THR A 87 24.02 -16.35 31.24
C THR A 87 22.60 -16.28 31.82
N LEU A 88 22.43 -15.69 33.00
CA LEU A 88 21.15 -15.53 33.68
C LEU A 88 20.25 -14.54 32.94
N ALA A 89 20.80 -13.42 32.48
CA ALA A 89 20.07 -12.46 31.65
C ALA A 89 19.52 -13.12 30.38
N LYS A 90 20.38 -13.84 29.64
CA LYS A 90 19.95 -14.55 28.41
C LYS A 90 18.94 -15.66 28.66
N THR A 91 18.89 -16.29 29.82
CA THR A 91 17.99 -17.45 30.08
C THR A 91 16.70 -17.09 30.80
N LEU A 92 16.73 -16.09 31.68
CA LEU A 92 15.57 -15.65 32.47
C LEU A 92 14.88 -14.42 31.87
N VAL A 93 15.63 -13.50 31.23
CA VAL A 93 15.09 -12.25 30.68
C VAL A 93 14.68 -12.40 29.22
N SER A 94 15.42 -13.18 28.41
CA SER A 94 15.08 -13.36 26.99
C SER A 94 13.67 -13.88 26.68
N PRO A 95 13.04 -14.82 27.43
CA PRO A 95 11.66 -15.21 27.14
C PRO A 95 10.68 -14.06 27.39
N LEU A 96 10.97 -13.17 28.35
CA LEU A 96 10.14 -11.99 28.62
C LEU A 96 10.31 -10.92 27.55
N THR A 97 11.55 -10.63 27.13
CA THR A 97 11.80 -9.64 26.08
C THR A 97 11.35 -10.14 24.70
N SER A 98 11.49 -11.45 24.43
CA SER A 98 11.06 -12.07 23.18
C SER A 98 9.57 -11.90 22.86
N MET A 99 8.74 -11.75 23.89
CA MET A 99 7.31 -11.45 23.71
C MET A 99 7.06 -10.00 23.28
N PHE A 100 7.99 -9.09 23.55
CA PHE A 100 7.91 -7.67 23.21
C PHE A 100 8.67 -7.31 21.92
N ASP A 101 9.83 -7.93 21.67
CA ASP A 101 10.73 -7.64 20.55
C ASP A 101 10.66 -8.66 19.40
N GLY A 102 9.80 -9.68 19.50
CA GLY A 102 9.65 -10.72 18.47
C GLY A 102 10.70 -11.84 18.57
N GLY A 103 11.57 -11.80 19.57
CA GLY A 103 12.63 -12.77 19.78
C GLY A 103 13.84 -12.53 18.89
N ASN A 104 14.89 -13.31 19.14
CA ASN A 104 16.15 -13.24 18.39
C ASN A 104 16.05 -14.09 17.10
N ILE A 105 15.00 -13.84 16.30
CA ILE A 105 14.85 -14.42 14.97
C ILE A 105 15.81 -13.63 14.08
N GLU A 106 16.80 -14.29 13.48
CA GLU A 106 17.63 -13.67 12.45
C GLU A 106 16.69 -13.08 11.40
N ALA A 107 16.69 -11.75 11.27
CA ALA A 107 15.80 -11.06 10.35
C ALA A 107 15.92 -11.70 8.97
N GLU A 108 14.79 -12.14 8.41
CA GLU A 108 14.78 -12.75 7.08
C GLU A 108 15.54 -11.82 6.13
N PRO A 109 16.50 -12.36 5.36
CA PRO A 109 17.35 -11.53 4.53
C PRO A 109 16.47 -10.86 3.48
N VAL A 110 16.19 -9.57 3.66
CA VAL A 110 15.46 -8.74 2.71
C VAL A 110 16.43 -7.91 1.88
N PRO A 111 16.13 -7.67 0.60
CA PRO A 111 16.95 -6.78 -0.23
C PRO A 111 16.97 -5.37 0.35
N PHE A 112 18.16 -4.76 0.38
CA PHE A 112 18.38 -3.43 0.96
C PHE A 112 18.95 -2.44 -0.06
N TYR A 113 18.10 -1.55 -0.56
CA TYR A 113 18.45 -0.61 -1.64
C TYR A 113 18.84 0.80 -1.17
N ALA A 114 18.79 1.12 0.12
CA ALA A 114 19.07 2.48 0.59
C ALA A 114 20.48 2.97 0.21
N ILE A 115 21.47 2.07 0.14
CA ILE A 115 22.84 2.39 -0.32
C ILE A 115 22.83 2.77 -1.80
N ALA A 116 22.11 2.01 -2.62
CA ALA A 116 21.97 2.28 -4.05
C ALA A 116 21.26 3.63 -4.27
N GLU A 117 20.18 3.92 -3.54
CA GLU A 117 19.50 5.21 -3.62
C GLU A 117 20.39 6.38 -3.18
N ALA A 118 21.16 6.21 -2.10
CA ALA A 118 22.08 7.23 -1.63
C ALA A 118 23.15 7.56 -2.70
N LYS A 119 23.63 6.54 -3.42
CA LYS A 119 24.56 6.73 -4.56
C LYS A 119 23.87 7.41 -5.75
N ARG A 120 22.64 7.01 -6.10
CA ARG A 120 21.81 7.64 -7.15
C ARG A 120 21.62 9.13 -6.88
N LYS A 121 21.22 9.49 -5.65
CA LYS A 121 21.03 10.90 -5.22
C LYS A 121 22.31 11.72 -5.24
N ARG A 122 23.49 11.10 -5.18
CA ARG A 122 24.80 11.75 -5.31
C ARG A 122 25.28 11.86 -6.76
N GLY A 123 24.50 11.41 -7.74
CA GLY A 123 24.89 11.36 -9.15
C GLY A 123 25.86 10.22 -9.49
N LEU A 124 26.12 9.30 -8.56
CA LEU A 124 27.02 8.16 -8.75
C LEU A 124 26.24 6.95 -9.33
N TYR A 125 25.77 7.08 -10.56
CA TYR A 125 24.84 6.13 -11.18
C TYR A 125 25.44 4.74 -11.39
N ASP A 126 26.65 4.65 -11.93
CA ASP A 126 27.33 3.35 -12.14
C ASP A 126 27.55 2.60 -10.81
N ALA A 127 27.90 3.33 -9.76
CA ALA A 127 28.08 2.77 -8.43
C ALA A 127 26.75 2.37 -7.77
N SER A 128 25.64 3.04 -8.14
CA SER A 128 24.29 2.68 -7.74
C SER A 128 23.86 1.39 -8.43
N ILE A 129 24.03 1.30 -9.74
CA ILE A 129 23.75 0.09 -10.55
C ILE A 129 24.53 -1.11 -10.03
N ALA A 130 25.82 -0.94 -9.72
CA ALA A 130 26.63 -2.00 -9.14
C ALA A 130 26.09 -2.50 -7.79
N GLU A 131 25.56 -1.59 -6.96
CA GLU A 131 24.95 -1.96 -5.68
C GLU A 131 23.62 -2.69 -5.87
N VAL A 132 22.77 -2.24 -6.79
CA VAL A 132 21.50 -2.93 -7.13
C VAL A 132 21.79 -4.34 -7.63
N ARG A 133 22.72 -4.49 -8.59
CA ARG A 133 23.14 -5.80 -9.11
C ARG A 133 23.70 -6.71 -8.02
N LYS A 134 24.43 -6.17 -7.05
CA LYS A 134 24.93 -6.94 -5.90
C LYS A 134 23.80 -7.46 -5.00
N GLN A 135 22.72 -6.70 -4.84
CA GLN A 135 21.54 -7.18 -4.13
C GLN A 135 20.77 -8.21 -4.95
N LEU A 136 20.57 -7.98 -6.25
CA LEU A 136 19.93 -8.93 -7.15
C LEU A 136 20.70 -10.26 -7.28
N ALA A 137 22.03 -10.24 -7.16
CA ALA A 137 22.81 -11.48 -7.09
C ALA A 137 22.47 -12.35 -5.87
N LYS A 138 21.99 -11.74 -4.78
CA LYS A 138 21.50 -12.43 -3.58
C LYS A 138 20.00 -12.73 -3.66
N PHE A 139 19.24 -11.84 -4.28
CA PHE A 139 17.79 -11.89 -4.41
C PHE A 139 17.38 -11.77 -5.88
N PRO A 140 17.60 -12.81 -6.71
CA PRO A 140 17.41 -12.71 -8.16
C PRO A 140 15.96 -12.48 -8.58
N ARG A 141 15.01 -12.92 -7.74
CA ARG A 141 13.56 -12.79 -7.97
C ARG A 141 12.96 -11.49 -7.43
N ASP A 142 13.78 -10.57 -6.92
CA ASP A 142 13.27 -9.35 -6.32
C ASP A 142 12.85 -8.34 -7.40
N MET A 143 11.53 -8.20 -7.57
CA MET A 143 10.92 -7.28 -8.51
C MET A 143 11.36 -5.83 -8.27
N GLN A 144 11.50 -5.41 -7.00
CA GLN A 144 11.86 -4.02 -6.69
C GLN A 144 13.26 -3.68 -7.21
N GLY A 145 14.21 -4.61 -7.09
CA GLY A 145 15.56 -4.44 -7.63
C GLY A 145 15.59 -4.28 -9.14
N HIS A 146 14.84 -5.12 -9.87
CA HIS A 146 14.76 -5.04 -11.33
C HIS A 146 14.09 -3.74 -11.80
N LEU A 147 13.03 -3.30 -11.11
CA LEU A 147 12.40 -1.99 -11.38
C LEU A 147 13.37 -0.83 -11.13
N MET A 148 14.09 -0.86 -10.02
CA MET A 148 15.09 0.17 -9.70
C MET A 148 16.23 0.20 -10.73
N LEU A 149 16.66 -0.97 -11.20
CA LEU A 149 17.69 -1.09 -12.23
C LEU A 149 17.21 -0.49 -13.56
N ALA A 150 15.98 -0.79 -13.98
CA ALA A 150 15.38 -0.20 -15.17
C ALA A 150 15.23 1.32 -15.07
N GLU A 151 14.90 1.85 -13.90
CA GLU A 151 14.86 3.30 -13.67
C GLU A 151 16.22 3.96 -13.80
N LEU A 152 17.26 3.37 -13.21
CA LEU A 152 18.63 3.86 -13.34
C LEU A 152 19.07 3.90 -14.81
N PHE A 153 18.73 2.88 -15.59
CA PHE A 153 19.01 2.86 -17.02
C PHE A 153 18.27 3.97 -17.78
N ALA A 154 16.94 4.04 -17.65
CA ALA A 154 16.13 4.96 -18.44
C ALA A 154 16.27 6.43 -18.02
N GLU A 155 16.26 6.73 -16.72
CA GLU A 155 16.24 8.10 -16.22
C GLU A 155 17.62 8.70 -16.04
N ASP A 156 18.59 7.93 -15.53
CA ASP A 156 19.88 8.47 -15.14
C ASP A 156 20.97 8.26 -16.20
N GLN A 157 20.99 7.11 -16.88
CA GLN A 157 21.92 6.84 -17.99
C GLN A 157 21.37 7.20 -19.36
N GLY A 158 20.05 7.38 -19.49
CA GLY A 158 19.37 7.61 -20.77
C GLY A 158 19.32 6.37 -21.68
N ASP A 159 19.67 5.20 -21.15
CA ASP A 159 19.62 3.91 -21.85
C ASP A 159 18.24 3.27 -21.68
N VAL A 160 17.30 3.71 -22.51
CA VAL A 160 15.92 3.21 -22.48
C VAL A 160 15.84 1.78 -23.01
N ASP A 161 16.71 1.42 -23.95
CA ASP A 161 16.76 0.06 -24.50
C ASP A 161 17.19 -0.93 -23.43
N GLY A 162 18.25 -0.64 -22.68
CA GLY A 162 18.70 -1.45 -21.55
C GLY A 162 17.65 -1.54 -20.42
N ALA A 163 16.89 -0.47 -20.17
CA ALA A 163 15.79 -0.50 -19.21
C ALA A 163 14.66 -1.45 -19.64
N VAL A 164 14.29 -1.42 -20.92
CA VAL A 164 13.26 -2.30 -21.49
C VAL A 164 13.71 -3.75 -21.47
N GLU A 165 14.95 -4.02 -21.90
CA GLU A 165 15.54 -5.36 -21.89
C GLU A 165 15.56 -5.94 -20.49
N CYS A 166 15.97 -5.15 -19.48
CA CYS A 166 15.99 -5.57 -18.08
C CYS A 166 14.61 -6.05 -17.59
N LEU A 167 13.54 -5.31 -17.90
CA LEU A 167 12.19 -5.65 -17.44
C LEU A 167 11.55 -6.78 -18.25
N GLU A 168 11.78 -6.83 -19.57
CA GLU A 168 11.32 -7.93 -20.43
C GLU A 168 11.98 -9.25 -20.03
N GLN A 169 13.30 -9.23 -19.76
CA GLN A 169 14.01 -10.40 -19.25
C GLN A 169 13.44 -10.84 -17.90
N PHE A 170 13.25 -9.91 -16.96
CA PHE A 170 12.65 -10.24 -15.67
C PHE A 170 11.25 -10.86 -15.83
N TYR A 171 10.41 -10.28 -16.69
CA TYR A 171 9.07 -10.79 -16.99
C TYR A 171 9.09 -12.18 -17.63
N ALA A 172 10.02 -12.44 -18.55
CA ALA A 172 10.14 -13.72 -19.24
C ALA A 172 10.69 -14.84 -18.33
N GLU A 173 11.56 -14.52 -17.38
CA GLU A 173 12.21 -15.50 -16.50
C GLU A 173 11.37 -15.89 -15.28
N HIS A 174 10.37 -15.07 -14.92
CA HIS A 174 9.63 -15.22 -13.66
C HIS A 174 8.13 -15.33 -13.92
N GLU A 175 7.50 -16.36 -13.34
CA GLU A 175 6.04 -16.47 -13.30
C GLU A 175 5.48 -15.43 -12.33
N LEU A 176 5.04 -14.29 -12.87
CA LEU A 176 4.43 -13.21 -12.10
C LEU A 176 2.92 -13.42 -12.01
N GLY A 177 2.36 -13.29 -10.81
CA GLY A 177 0.91 -13.20 -10.65
C GLY A 177 0.35 -11.92 -11.29
N ALA A 178 -0.95 -11.89 -11.59
CA ALA A 178 -1.60 -10.83 -12.37
C ALA A 178 -1.28 -9.40 -11.91
N VAL A 179 -1.22 -9.14 -10.60
CA VAL A 179 -0.89 -7.81 -10.05
C VAL A 179 0.53 -7.38 -10.42
N ASN A 180 1.52 -8.24 -10.16
CA ASN A 180 2.93 -7.92 -10.40
C ASN A 180 3.27 -7.93 -11.89
N GLY A 181 2.71 -8.88 -12.65
CA GLY A 181 2.89 -8.96 -14.10
C GLY A 181 2.30 -7.74 -14.81
N ALA A 182 1.07 -7.36 -14.47
CA ALA A 182 0.46 -6.13 -14.98
C ALA A 182 1.26 -4.89 -14.58
N PHE A 183 1.81 -4.83 -13.37
CA PHE A 183 2.64 -3.70 -12.95
C PHE A 183 3.89 -3.54 -13.82
N VAL A 184 4.62 -4.64 -14.08
CA VAL A 184 5.82 -4.62 -14.93
C VAL A 184 5.48 -4.24 -16.37
N LEU A 185 4.42 -4.80 -16.96
CA LEU A 185 3.98 -4.46 -18.31
C LEU A 185 3.51 -3.00 -18.42
N ASN A 186 2.81 -2.47 -17.41
CA ASN A 186 2.46 -1.05 -17.35
C ASN A 186 3.70 -0.16 -17.29
N ARG A 187 4.74 -0.58 -16.54
CA ARG A 187 6.01 0.15 -16.47
C ARG A 187 6.73 0.14 -17.83
N LEU A 188 6.74 -0.99 -18.54
CA LEU A 188 7.26 -1.09 -19.90
C LEU A 188 6.52 -0.15 -20.86
N ALA A 189 5.19 -0.11 -20.79
CA ALA A 189 4.39 0.83 -21.58
C ALA A 189 4.73 2.30 -21.26
N ASP A 190 4.93 2.64 -19.98
CA ASP A 190 5.30 3.99 -19.56
C ASP A 190 6.68 4.42 -20.07
N LEU A 191 7.66 3.50 -20.07
CA LEU A 191 8.99 3.76 -20.65
C LEU A 191 8.89 4.11 -22.13
N GLN A 192 8.07 3.38 -22.88
CA GLN A 192 7.84 3.62 -24.31
C GLN A 192 7.19 4.98 -24.57
N LEU A 193 6.19 5.35 -23.78
CA LEU A 193 5.52 6.66 -23.92
C LEU A 193 6.43 7.82 -23.50
N LYS A 194 7.12 7.68 -22.37
CA LYS A 194 7.91 8.76 -21.75
C LYS A 194 9.15 9.09 -22.57
N PHE A 195 9.88 8.07 -23.01
CA PHE A 195 11.20 8.29 -23.61
C PHE A 195 11.23 8.06 -25.13
N LYS A 196 10.59 6.98 -25.61
CA LYS A 196 10.58 6.64 -27.04
C LYS A 196 9.44 7.28 -27.83
N LYS A 197 8.42 7.81 -27.14
CA LYS A 197 7.18 8.34 -27.72
C LYS A 197 6.52 7.36 -28.70
N ASN A 198 6.57 6.07 -28.38
CA ASN A 198 6.03 5.00 -29.22
C ASN A 198 4.71 4.48 -28.62
N PRO A 199 3.56 5.06 -28.98
CA PRO A 199 2.27 4.62 -28.46
C PRO A 199 1.88 3.22 -28.94
N GLN A 200 2.30 2.81 -30.13
CA GLN A 200 2.03 1.47 -30.65
C GLN A 200 2.66 0.40 -29.78
N GLN A 201 3.93 0.56 -29.44
CA GLN A 201 4.63 -0.39 -28.57
C GLN A 201 4.11 -0.35 -27.14
N ALA A 202 3.73 0.84 -26.64
CA ALA A 202 3.06 0.95 -25.34
C ALA A 202 1.72 0.20 -25.31
N ARG A 203 0.92 0.32 -26.37
CA ARG A 203 -0.35 -0.39 -26.52
C ARG A 203 -0.14 -1.90 -26.56
N ALA A 204 0.88 -2.37 -27.27
CA ALA A 204 1.24 -3.78 -27.31
C ALA A 204 1.54 -4.35 -25.90
N TYR A 205 2.26 -3.61 -25.06
CA TYR A 205 2.51 -4.02 -23.67
C TYR A 205 1.25 -4.10 -22.83
N VAL A 206 0.36 -3.11 -22.94
CA VAL A 206 -0.91 -3.12 -22.19
C VAL A 206 -1.85 -4.22 -22.71
N GLN A 207 -1.83 -4.52 -24.01
CA GLN A 207 -2.57 -5.65 -24.59
C GLN A 207 -2.09 -6.99 -24.04
N ARG A 208 -0.78 -7.17 -23.79
CA ARG A 208 -0.26 -8.39 -23.15
C ARG A 208 -0.85 -8.63 -21.75
N ILE A 209 -1.18 -7.57 -21.01
CA ILE A 209 -1.83 -7.72 -19.69
C ILE A 209 -3.17 -8.46 -19.85
N HIS A 210 -3.94 -8.12 -20.89
CA HIS A 210 -5.20 -8.79 -21.17
C HIS A 210 -5.01 -10.22 -21.65
N SER A 211 -4.01 -10.50 -22.50
CA SER A 211 -3.76 -11.88 -22.98
C SER A 211 -3.28 -12.81 -21.88
N ASP A 212 -2.39 -12.32 -21.02
CA ASP A 212 -1.66 -13.13 -20.05
C ASP A 212 -2.45 -13.30 -18.74
N PHE A 213 -3.32 -12.35 -18.41
CA PHE A 213 -4.10 -12.32 -17.15
C PHE A 213 -5.60 -12.16 -17.40
N GLN A 214 -6.16 -13.02 -18.25
CA GLN A 214 -7.60 -13.07 -18.55
C GLN A 214 -8.45 -13.18 -17.27
N ASP A 215 -9.63 -12.57 -17.29
CA ASP A 215 -10.60 -12.56 -16.18
C ASP A 215 -10.03 -12.04 -14.84
N THR A 216 -9.20 -11.00 -14.92
CA THR A 216 -8.68 -10.31 -13.73
C THR A 216 -8.99 -8.82 -13.76
N ASP A 217 -9.11 -8.20 -12.58
CA ASP A 217 -9.20 -6.74 -12.42
C ASP A 217 -8.12 -5.97 -13.20
N GLN A 218 -6.94 -6.58 -13.38
CA GLN A 218 -5.83 -5.94 -14.09
C GLN A 218 -6.05 -5.92 -15.60
N ALA A 219 -6.63 -6.98 -16.16
CA ALA A 219 -6.99 -7.03 -17.57
C ALA A 219 -8.08 -6.01 -17.91
N ASP A 220 -9.10 -5.85 -17.07
CA ASP A 220 -10.15 -4.84 -17.29
C ASP A 220 -9.60 -3.42 -17.23
N LYS A 221 -8.73 -3.13 -16.26
CA LYS A 221 -8.01 -1.84 -16.19
C LYS A 221 -7.11 -1.63 -17.40
N ALA A 222 -6.48 -2.68 -17.91
CA ALA A 222 -5.66 -2.61 -19.12
C ALA A 222 -6.52 -2.28 -20.35
N LEU A 223 -7.72 -2.87 -20.49
CA LEU A 223 -8.66 -2.54 -21.56
C LEU A 223 -9.10 -1.07 -21.51
N GLN A 224 -9.43 -0.55 -20.33
CA GLN A 224 -9.73 0.88 -20.13
C GLN A 224 -8.53 1.74 -20.52
N ARG A 225 -7.33 1.35 -20.08
CA ARG A 225 -6.11 2.07 -20.44
C ARG A 225 -5.87 2.05 -21.95
N ILE A 226 -6.15 0.95 -22.66
CA ILE A 226 -6.04 0.86 -24.13
C ILE A 226 -7.01 1.83 -24.81
N ALA A 227 -8.24 1.94 -24.31
CA ALA A 227 -9.23 2.88 -24.85
C ALA A 227 -8.76 4.35 -24.73
N HIS A 228 -7.98 4.67 -23.69
CA HIS A 228 -7.40 6.01 -23.49
C HIS A 228 -5.98 6.18 -24.03
N LEU A 229 -5.32 5.09 -24.44
CA LEU A 229 -4.01 5.13 -25.09
C LEU A 229 -4.21 5.63 -26.52
N GLN A 230 -4.11 6.95 -26.64
CA GLN A 230 -4.27 7.75 -27.85
C GLN A 230 -3.57 7.12 -29.07
N ASP A 231 -4.27 7.12 -30.21
CA ASP A 231 -3.67 6.90 -31.54
C ASP A 231 -2.67 8.03 -31.86
N GLU A 232 -1.72 7.77 -32.76
CA GLU A 232 -0.59 8.65 -33.09
C GLU A 232 -1.00 10.10 -33.39
N ASP A 233 -2.19 10.30 -33.97
CA ASP A 233 -2.76 11.61 -34.32
C ASP A 233 -3.01 12.53 -33.10
N PHE A 234 -3.30 11.96 -31.93
CA PHE A 234 -3.54 12.74 -30.72
C PHE A 234 -2.24 13.22 -30.06
N LEU A 235 -1.13 12.49 -30.23
CA LEU A 235 0.20 12.94 -29.79
C LEU A 235 0.70 14.11 -30.65
N VAL A 236 0.40 14.12 -31.95
CA VAL A 236 0.64 15.26 -32.84
C VAL A 236 -0.18 16.47 -32.39
N THR A 237 -1.46 16.27 -32.03
CA THR A 237 -2.34 17.33 -31.53
C THR A 237 -1.91 17.91 -30.17
N ARG A 238 -1.24 17.13 -29.31
CA ARG A 238 -0.68 17.61 -28.03
C ARG A 238 0.65 18.36 -28.20
N GLN A 239 1.39 18.10 -29.28
CA GLN A 239 2.59 18.88 -29.64
C GLN A 239 2.23 20.32 -30.00
N ASP A 240 1.03 20.54 -30.53
CA ASP A 240 0.38 21.84 -30.42
C ASP A 240 0.06 22.10 -28.95
N LYS A 241 1.08 22.50 -28.19
CA LYS A 241 0.88 23.31 -26.99
C LYS A 241 -0.10 24.39 -27.43
N LYS A 242 -1.36 24.27 -27.03
CA LYS A 242 -2.33 25.36 -27.11
C LYS A 242 -1.67 26.50 -26.34
N LYS A 243 -0.96 27.36 -27.06
CA LYS A 243 -0.41 28.59 -26.51
C LYS A 243 -1.66 29.37 -26.16
N PHE A 244 -2.02 29.35 -24.89
CA PHE A 244 -3.05 30.23 -24.38
C PHE A 244 -2.47 31.64 -24.52
N GLU A 245 -2.74 32.28 -25.66
CA GLU A 245 -2.54 33.71 -25.78
C GLU A 245 -3.51 34.36 -24.81
N VAL A 246 -2.99 34.68 -23.62
CA VAL A 246 -3.70 35.53 -22.68
C VAL A 246 -3.74 36.91 -23.32
N LYS A 247 -4.80 37.20 -24.09
CA LYS A 247 -5.14 38.57 -24.45
C LYS A 247 -5.31 39.32 -23.13
N LYS A 248 -4.40 40.27 -22.82
CA LYS A 248 -4.60 41.20 -21.71
C LYS A 248 -5.96 41.85 -21.91
N SER A 249 -6.91 41.54 -21.03
CA SER A 249 -8.20 42.20 -21.04
C SER A 249 -7.96 43.63 -20.56
N ASN A 250 -8.34 44.62 -21.38
CA ASN A 250 -8.33 46.03 -20.98
C ASN A 250 -9.54 46.38 -20.07
N LEU A 251 -10.23 45.36 -19.55
CA LEU A 251 -11.40 45.54 -18.69
C LEU A 251 -10.95 45.98 -17.30
N LYS A 252 -11.35 47.20 -16.91
CA LYS A 252 -11.35 47.63 -15.52
C LYS A 252 -12.38 46.78 -14.76
N LEU A 253 -11.93 45.66 -14.19
CA LEU A 253 -12.72 44.69 -13.40
C LEU A 253 -13.42 45.27 -12.15
N GLY A 254 -13.26 46.56 -11.86
CA GLY A 254 -13.77 47.17 -10.63
C GLY A 254 -15.27 47.48 -10.64
N LEU A 255 -15.87 47.80 -11.79
CA LEU A 255 -17.24 48.37 -11.86
C LEU A 255 -17.85 48.13 -13.26
N MET A 256 -18.21 46.90 -13.60
CA MET A 256 -19.01 46.62 -14.81
C MET A 256 -20.37 46.06 -14.42
N ASP A 257 -21.41 46.74 -14.90
CA ASP A 257 -22.79 46.26 -14.92
C ASP A 257 -22.86 44.99 -15.79
N HIS A 258 -23.68 44.03 -15.38
CA HIS A 258 -23.58 42.59 -15.65
C HIS A 258 -23.72 42.09 -17.12
N SER A 259 -23.33 42.84 -18.15
CA SER A 259 -23.80 42.58 -19.53
C SER A 259 -22.79 42.12 -20.58
N GLU A 260 -21.52 41.84 -20.26
CA GLU A 260 -20.60 41.23 -21.24
C GLU A 260 -19.92 39.98 -20.66
N MET A 261 -20.74 39.01 -20.26
CA MET A 261 -20.24 37.65 -20.10
C MET A 261 -19.86 37.13 -21.48
N VAL A 262 -18.55 36.96 -21.72
CA VAL A 262 -18.02 36.17 -22.83
C VAL A 262 -18.78 34.85 -22.85
N GLN A 263 -19.62 34.64 -23.86
CA GLN A 263 -20.33 33.38 -24.02
C GLN A 263 -19.27 32.28 -24.15
N ALA A 264 -19.32 31.31 -23.25
CA ALA A 264 -18.48 30.12 -23.36
C ALA A 264 -18.69 29.52 -24.76
N PRO A 265 -17.63 29.05 -25.44
CA PRO A 265 -17.79 28.41 -26.74
C PRO A 265 -18.89 27.35 -26.62
N VAL A 266 -19.86 27.40 -27.53
CA VAL A 266 -20.96 26.43 -27.60
C VAL A 266 -20.31 25.06 -27.66
N ASN A 267 -20.34 24.35 -26.53
CA ASN A 267 -19.79 23.02 -26.43
C ASN A 267 -20.74 22.16 -27.27
N ASP A 268 -20.26 21.64 -28.40
CA ASP A 268 -21.02 20.74 -29.24
C ASP A 268 -21.25 19.42 -28.48
N LEU A 269 -22.31 19.37 -27.69
CA LEU A 269 -22.68 18.20 -26.89
C LEU A 269 -23.20 17.08 -27.78
N ASP A 270 -23.80 17.42 -28.92
CA ASP A 270 -24.26 16.47 -29.92
C ASP A 270 -23.08 15.76 -30.58
N GLY A 271 -22.07 16.52 -31.02
CA GLY A 271 -20.82 15.98 -31.54
C GLY A 271 -20.11 15.07 -30.54
N LYS A 272 -20.01 15.50 -29.27
CA LYS A 272 -19.42 14.68 -28.20
C LYS A 272 -20.20 13.41 -27.91
N ALA A 273 -21.53 13.46 -27.92
CA ALA A 273 -22.34 12.26 -27.73
C ALA A 273 -22.07 11.24 -28.84
N HIS A 274 -21.98 11.71 -30.08
CA HIS A 274 -21.67 10.88 -31.23
C HIS A 274 -20.27 10.25 -31.14
N GLU A 275 -19.26 11.05 -30.79
CA GLU A 275 -17.88 10.56 -30.56
C GLU A 275 -17.84 9.48 -29.48
N LEU A 276 -18.55 9.69 -28.35
CA LEU A 276 -18.61 8.72 -27.26
C LEU A 276 -19.31 7.41 -27.67
N VAL A 277 -20.39 7.49 -28.45
CA VAL A 277 -21.06 6.30 -28.98
C VAL A 277 -20.13 5.52 -29.90
N MET A 278 -19.49 6.20 -30.86
CA MET A 278 -18.50 5.56 -31.76
C MET A 278 -17.33 4.94 -30.97
N HIS A 279 -16.87 5.62 -29.92
CA HIS A 279 -15.82 5.11 -29.04
C HIS A 279 -16.25 3.84 -28.30
N LEU A 280 -17.49 3.80 -27.80
CA LEU A 280 -18.02 2.61 -27.12
C LEU A 280 -18.27 1.43 -28.06
N GLU A 281 -18.50 1.67 -29.35
CA GLU A 281 -18.53 0.59 -30.35
C GLU A 281 -17.17 -0.11 -30.49
N GLN A 282 -16.07 0.64 -30.37
CA GLN A 282 -14.70 0.10 -30.43
C GLN A 282 -14.20 -0.41 -29.07
N HIS A 283 -14.65 0.24 -27.99
CA HIS A 283 -14.27 -0.05 -26.61
C HIS A 283 -15.50 -0.25 -25.73
N PRO A 284 -16.20 -1.41 -25.85
CA PRO A 284 -17.43 -1.67 -25.13
C PRO A 284 -17.29 -1.76 -23.61
N ASN A 285 -16.08 -1.70 -23.05
CA ASN A 285 -15.85 -1.77 -21.60
C ASN A 285 -15.28 -0.47 -21.01
N ASP A 286 -15.28 0.62 -21.77
CA ASP A 286 -14.85 1.92 -21.27
C ASP A 286 -15.89 2.49 -20.28
N THR A 287 -15.49 2.60 -19.01
CA THR A 287 -16.37 3.08 -17.94
C THR A 287 -16.55 4.58 -17.98
N ASP A 288 -15.51 5.32 -18.33
CA ASP A 288 -15.50 6.78 -18.33
C ASP A 288 -16.36 7.31 -19.48
N ALA A 289 -16.27 6.67 -20.65
CA ALA A 289 -17.10 7.01 -21.81
C ALA A 289 -18.59 6.77 -21.54
N ARG A 290 -18.96 5.63 -20.95
CA ARG A 290 -20.34 5.34 -20.53
C ARG A 290 -20.86 6.32 -19.49
N GLU A 291 -20.05 6.67 -18.49
CA GLU A 291 -20.45 7.62 -17.46
C GLU A 291 -20.71 9.01 -18.06
N GLN A 292 -19.82 9.48 -18.95
CA GLN A 292 -20.01 10.75 -19.65
C GLN A 292 -21.25 10.74 -20.53
N LEU A 293 -21.46 9.66 -21.28
CA LEU A 293 -22.62 9.49 -22.15
C LEU A 293 -23.93 9.50 -21.35
N ALA A 294 -23.96 8.84 -20.19
CA ALA A 294 -25.12 8.87 -19.30
C ALA A 294 -25.51 10.29 -18.87
N TRP A 295 -24.52 11.11 -18.51
CA TRP A 295 -24.78 12.51 -18.15
C TRP A 295 -25.25 13.36 -19.33
N ILE A 296 -24.73 13.11 -20.54
CA ILE A 296 -25.19 13.80 -21.75
C ILE A 296 -26.65 13.40 -22.08
N TYR A 297 -26.99 12.10 -22.00
CA TYR A 297 -28.37 11.63 -22.18
C TYR A 297 -29.34 12.27 -21.19
N ALA A 298 -28.97 12.35 -19.91
CA ALA A 298 -29.83 12.95 -18.89
C ALA A 298 -29.98 14.47 -19.06
N LYS A 299 -28.86 15.19 -19.23
CA LYS A 299 -28.82 16.67 -19.20
C LYS A 299 -29.23 17.30 -20.53
N HIS A 300 -28.70 16.79 -21.64
CA HIS A 300 -28.88 17.41 -22.96
C HIS A 300 -30.12 16.88 -23.67
N TYR A 301 -30.27 15.54 -23.73
CA TYR A 301 -31.37 14.91 -24.46
C TYR A 301 -32.63 14.66 -23.61
N GLY A 302 -32.54 14.82 -22.28
CA GLY A 302 -33.65 14.50 -21.37
C GLY A 302 -34.03 13.01 -21.35
N LYS A 303 -33.18 12.13 -21.90
CA LYS A 303 -33.40 10.68 -21.99
C LYS A 303 -32.91 9.99 -20.72
N ILE A 304 -33.70 10.12 -19.66
CA ILE A 304 -33.36 9.62 -18.34
C ILE A 304 -33.21 8.10 -18.34
N ASP A 305 -34.11 7.38 -19.01
CA ASP A 305 -34.07 5.91 -19.03
C ASP A 305 -32.76 5.39 -19.63
N TRP A 306 -32.30 5.98 -20.74
CA TRP A 306 -31.02 5.64 -21.38
C TRP A 306 -29.82 5.97 -20.49
N ALA A 307 -29.87 7.11 -19.79
CA ALA A 307 -28.82 7.47 -18.84
C ALA A 307 -28.70 6.46 -17.69
N ILE A 308 -29.84 6.04 -17.14
CA ILE A 308 -29.88 5.05 -16.06
C ILE A 308 -29.45 3.67 -16.56
N GLU A 309 -29.82 3.28 -17.77
CA GLU A 309 -29.38 2.02 -18.40
C GLU A 309 -27.86 1.95 -18.53
N GLN A 310 -27.21 3.03 -19.03
CA GLN A 310 -25.75 3.09 -19.11
C GLN A 310 -25.08 2.95 -17.74
N LEU A 311 -25.60 3.63 -16.70
CA LEU A 311 -25.05 3.48 -15.34
C LEU A 311 -25.33 2.08 -14.75
N LYS A 312 -26.43 1.43 -15.14
CA LYS A 312 -26.75 0.08 -14.69
C LYS A 312 -25.81 -0.93 -15.32
N GLU A 313 -25.53 -0.81 -16.61
CA GLU A 313 -24.51 -1.63 -17.28
C GLU A 313 -23.18 -1.56 -16.52
N LEU A 314 -22.71 -0.35 -16.17
CA LEU A 314 -21.49 -0.16 -15.37
C LEU A 314 -21.53 -0.93 -14.05
N ALA A 315 -22.65 -0.85 -13.32
CA ALA A 315 -22.82 -1.54 -12.04
C ALA A 315 -22.91 -3.08 -12.13
N HIS A 316 -23.08 -3.63 -13.34
CA HIS A 316 -23.09 -5.07 -13.60
C HIS A 316 -21.78 -5.59 -14.22
N MET A 317 -20.86 -4.71 -14.60
CA MET A 317 -19.54 -5.12 -15.09
C MET A 317 -18.77 -5.88 -14.02
N GLU A 318 -17.95 -6.85 -14.45
CA GLU A 318 -17.08 -7.63 -13.58
C GLU A 318 -15.95 -6.76 -13.00
N HIS A 319 -15.32 -7.24 -11.92
CA HIS A 319 -14.15 -6.63 -11.28
C HIS A 319 -14.29 -5.17 -10.82
N GLN A 320 -15.52 -4.67 -10.67
CA GLN A 320 -15.77 -3.31 -10.18
C GLN A 320 -15.68 -3.23 -8.66
N SER A 321 -15.02 -2.19 -8.16
CA SER A 321 -14.96 -1.96 -6.71
C SER A 321 -16.34 -1.54 -6.18
N VAL A 322 -16.65 -1.93 -4.94
CA VAL A 322 -17.88 -1.51 -4.25
C VAL A 322 -18.01 0.01 -4.20
N SER A 323 -16.88 0.73 -4.19
CA SER A 323 -16.84 2.20 -4.21
C SER A 323 -17.31 2.80 -5.54
N GLN A 324 -16.89 2.22 -6.67
CA GLN A 324 -17.34 2.63 -8.01
C GLN A 324 -18.81 2.32 -8.19
N ILE A 325 -19.25 1.11 -7.82
CA ILE A 325 -20.65 0.71 -7.87
C ILE A 325 -21.50 1.69 -7.05
N ALA A 326 -21.09 2.00 -5.82
CA ALA A 326 -21.77 2.98 -4.98
C ALA A 326 -21.86 4.36 -5.68
N ARG A 327 -20.78 4.82 -6.32
CA ARG A 327 -20.76 6.10 -7.05
C ARG A 327 -21.83 6.12 -8.15
N TRP A 328 -21.95 5.06 -8.95
CA TRP A 328 -22.93 5.00 -10.03
C TRP A 328 -24.36 4.96 -9.51
N TYR A 329 -24.66 4.19 -8.45
CA TYR A 329 -25.97 4.23 -7.80
C TYR A 329 -26.29 5.61 -7.22
N HIS A 330 -25.29 6.32 -6.69
CA HIS A 330 -25.45 7.70 -6.27
C HIS A 330 -25.74 8.64 -7.46
N GLN A 331 -25.08 8.45 -8.61
CA GLN A 331 -25.35 9.22 -9.83
C GLN A 331 -26.73 8.94 -10.42
N MET A 332 -27.20 7.69 -10.40
CA MET A 332 -28.58 7.35 -10.78
C MET A 332 -29.59 8.11 -9.94
N ALA A 333 -29.38 8.14 -8.62
CA ALA A 333 -30.24 8.91 -7.71
C ALA A 333 -30.17 10.42 -7.98
N ASP A 334 -29.00 10.95 -8.32
CA ASP A 334 -28.86 12.35 -8.75
C ASP A 334 -29.63 12.65 -10.03
N ILE A 335 -29.53 11.78 -11.04
CA ILE A 335 -30.24 11.92 -12.31
C ILE A 335 -31.76 11.89 -12.08
N HIS A 336 -32.26 10.95 -11.26
CA HIS A 336 -33.69 10.89 -10.92
C HIS A 336 -34.17 12.13 -10.15
N CYS A 337 -33.40 12.62 -9.18
CA CYS A 337 -33.75 13.83 -8.43
C CYS A 337 -33.73 15.09 -9.32
N ARG A 338 -32.75 15.20 -10.23
CA ARG A 338 -32.53 16.40 -11.04
C ARG A 338 -33.42 16.50 -12.25
N PHE A 339 -33.57 15.42 -12.99
CA PHE A 339 -34.21 15.46 -14.31
C PHE A 339 -35.58 14.79 -14.32
N SER A 340 -35.80 13.74 -13.52
CA SER A 340 -37.10 13.06 -13.43
C SER A 340 -38.02 13.72 -12.40
N GLY A 341 -37.44 14.37 -11.38
CA GLY A 341 -38.18 14.89 -10.23
C GLY A 341 -38.82 13.79 -9.36
N SER A 342 -38.51 12.51 -9.64
CA SER A 342 -39.01 11.34 -8.92
C SER A 342 -38.13 11.03 -7.73
N SER A 343 -38.58 11.48 -6.55
CA SER A 343 -37.98 11.13 -5.27
C SER A 343 -38.07 9.63 -4.98
N GLU A 344 -39.02 8.91 -5.58
CA GLU A 344 -39.24 7.48 -5.36
C GLU A 344 -38.24 6.65 -6.16
N ALA A 345 -37.99 6.99 -7.42
CA ALA A 345 -36.98 6.32 -8.24
C ALA A 345 -35.56 6.51 -7.69
N ALA A 346 -35.24 7.73 -7.22
CA ALA A 346 -33.96 7.99 -6.56
C ALA A 346 -33.80 7.21 -5.25
N LYS A 347 -34.90 7.04 -4.50
CA LYS A 347 -34.91 6.20 -3.29
C LYS A 347 -34.68 4.73 -3.65
N PHE A 348 -35.39 4.22 -4.65
CA PHE A 348 -35.27 2.83 -5.10
C PHE A 348 -33.82 2.48 -5.48
N ALA A 349 -33.15 3.32 -6.27
CA ALA A 349 -31.74 3.09 -6.64
C ALA A 349 -30.82 2.98 -5.42
N LEU A 350 -30.98 3.84 -4.40
CA LEU A 350 -30.17 3.75 -3.18
C LEU A 350 -30.52 2.53 -2.32
N GLU A 351 -31.79 2.11 -2.27
CA GLU A 351 -32.22 0.91 -1.56
C GLU A 351 -31.68 -0.36 -2.22
N GLU A 352 -31.68 -0.42 -3.55
CA GLU A 352 -31.09 -1.51 -4.33
C GLU A 352 -29.60 -1.69 -3.99
N PHE A 353 -28.83 -0.59 -3.95
CA PHE A 353 -27.43 -0.63 -3.53
C PHE A 353 -27.25 -1.13 -2.09
N ILE A 354 -28.07 -0.65 -1.14
CA ILE A 354 -28.01 -1.07 0.27
C ILE A 354 -28.35 -2.57 0.38
N GLN A 355 -29.30 -3.07 -0.39
CA GLN A 355 -29.67 -4.47 -0.41
C GLN A 355 -28.53 -5.34 -0.97
N ARG A 356 -27.86 -4.87 -2.02
CA ARG A 356 -26.73 -5.58 -2.64
C ARG A 356 -25.47 -5.59 -1.76
N PHE A 357 -25.22 -4.54 -0.99
CA PHE A 357 -24.02 -4.40 -0.15
C PHE A 357 -24.32 -3.99 1.30
N PRO A 358 -25.07 -4.78 2.09
CA PRO A 358 -25.65 -4.31 3.36
C PRO A 358 -24.64 -3.90 4.42
N GLN A 359 -23.43 -4.47 4.40
CA GLN A 359 -22.37 -4.25 5.39
C GLN A 359 -21.25 -3.30 4.92
N SER A 360 -21.37 -2.69 3.73
CA SER A 360 -20.33 -1.78 3.24
C SER A 360 -20.41 -0.40 3.91
N GLY A 361 -19.28 0.25 4.15
CA GLY A 361 -19.25 1.65 4.63
C GLY A 361 -19.95 2.63 3.68
N HIS A 362 -20.02 2.29 2.38
CA HIS A 362 -20.78 3.05 1.38
C HIS A 362 -22.29 2.95 1.58
N SER A 363 -22.79 1.84 2.15
CA SER A 363 -24.22 1.67 2.44
C SER A 363 -24.69 2.57 3.56
N GLU A 364 -23.85 2.86 4.56
CA GLU A 364 -24.18 3.86 5.59
C GLU A 364 -24.28 5.27 5.01
N ARG A 365 -23.44 5.61 4.02
CA ARG A 365 -23.56 6.86 3.27
C ARG A 365 -24.85 6.91 2.44
N ALA A 366 -25.23 5.81 1.79
CA ALA A 366 -26.49 5.71 1.08
C ALA A 366 -27.71 5.84 2.01
N ARG A 367 -27.70 5.20 3.19
CA ARG A 367 -28.74 5.32 4.22
C ARG A 367 -28.88 6.77 4.71
N THR A 368 -27.76 7.44 4.97
CA THR A 368 -27.76 8.85 5.36
C THR A 368 -28.36 9.74 4.27
N ARG A 369 -28.01 9.47 3.00
CA ARG A 369 -28.58 10.20 1.86
C ARG A 369 -30.08 9.98 1.73
N LEU A 370 -30.56 8.75 1.92
CA LEU A 370 -31.98 8.41 1.83
C LEU A 370 -32.84 9.24 2.81
N LYS A 371 -32.33 9.50 4.02
CA LYS A 371 -33.01 10.35 5.03
C LYS A 371 -33.20 11.81 4.57
N ARG A 372 -32.29 12.35 3.76
CA ARG A 372 -32.29 13.76 3.30
C ARG A 372 -32.81 13.95 1.86
N LEU A 373 -33.19 12.86 1.19
CA LEU A 373 -33.52 12.86 -0.24
C LEU A 373 -34.73 13.76 -0.60
N LYS A 374 -35.70 13.91 0.32
CA LYS A 374 -36.83 14.84 0.17
C LYS A 374 -36.41 16.32 0.14
N LEU A 375 -35.29 16.68 0.76
CA LEU A 375 -34.75 18.04 0.73
C LEU A 375 -33.98 18.25 -0.58
N GLU A 376 -33.19 17.26 -1.00
CA GLU A 376 -32.43 17.30 -2.26
C GLU A 376 -33.35 17.48 -3.47
N SER A 377 -34.48 16.75 -3.54
CA SER A 377 -35.43 16.87 -4.66
C SER A 377 -36.14 18.23 -4.73
N LYS A 378 -36.40 18.87 -3.59
CA LYS A 378 -36.98 20.23 -3.54
C LYS A 378 -35.98 21.28 -4.01
N THR A 379 -34.73 21.20 -3.55
CA THR A 379 -33.66 22.10 -3.98
C THR A 379 -33.38 21.95 -5.47
N SER A 380 -33.39 20.73 -5.99
CA SER A 380 -33.13 20.48 -7.40
C SER A 380 -34.22 21.03 -8.33
N LYS A 381 -35.51 20.91 -7.96
CA LYS A 381 -36.61 21.52 -8.73
C LYS A 381 -36.46 23.05 -8.83
N LYS A 382 -35.98 23.69 -7.75
CA LYS A 382 -35.70 25.13 -7.72
C LYS A 382 -34.49 25.51 -8.60
N SER A 383 -33.43 24.70 -8.58
CA SER A 383 -32.26 24.93 -9.43
C SER A 383 -32.58 24.73 -10.92
N GLN A 384 -33.40 23.75 -11.27
CA GLN A 384 -33.82 23.53 -12.66
C GLN A 384 -34.71 24.67 -13.15
N SER A 385 -35.62 25.20 -12.30
CA SER A 385 -36.41 26.39 -12.66
C SER A 385 -35.54 27.63 -12.88
N ASP A 386 -34.46 27.79 -12.12
CA ASP A 386 -33.52 28.90 -12.24
C ASP A 386 -32.58 28.74 -13.47
N GLU A 387 -32.18 27.52 -13.84
CA GLU A 387 -31.42 27.25 -15.10
C GLU A 387 -32.31 27.39 -16.35
N THR A 388 -33.61 27.13 -16.25
CA THR A 388 -34.60 27.50 -17.29
C THR A 388 -35.05 28.97 -17.19
N GLY A 389 -34.58 29.69 -16.17
CA GLY A 389 -34.90 31.09 -15.87
C GLY A 389 -34.13 32.10 -16.72
N SER A 390 -34.04 31.87 -18.04
CA SER A 390 -33.83 32.90 -19.06
C SER A 390 -34.06 32.30 -20.45
N PHE A 391 -35.29 31.87 -20.70
CA PHE A 391 -35.81 31.79 -22.06
C PHE A 391 -37.09 32.62 -22.10
N PRO A 392 -37.22 33.60 -23.02
CA PRO A 392 -38.43 34.41 -23.10
C PRO A 392 -39.62 33.49 -23.36
N SER A 393 -40.57 33.54 -22.41
CA SER A 393 -41.89 32.95 -22.53
C SER A 393 -42.58 33.47 -23.79
N LYS A 394 -43.31 32.56 -24.44
CA LYS A 394 -44.19 32.71 -25.60
C LYS A 394 -44.63 34.16 -25.88
N MET A 395 -44.32 34.64 -27.09
CA MET A 395 -45.15 35.64 -27.76
C MET A 395 -46.31 34.92 -28.44
N ASP A 396 -47.49 35.51 -28.29
CA ASP A 396 -48.76 35.09 -28.88
C ASP A 396 -48.73 34.99 -30.41
#